data_AF-A0A813SWI3-F1
#
_entry.id   AF-A0A813SWI3-F1
#
_cell.length_a   1.000
_cell.length_b   1.000
_cell.length_c   1.000
_cell.angle_alpha   90.00
_cell.angle_beta   90.00
_cell.angle_gamma   90.00
#
_symmetry.space_group_name_H-M   'P 1'
#
loop_
_entity.id
_entity.type
_entity.pdbx_description
1 polymer ?
#
loop_
_entity_poly.entity_id
_entity_poly.type
_entity_poly.pdbx_seq_one_letter_code
_entity_poly.pdbx_strand_id
1 'polypeptide(L)'
;MSRVGDFLFQRVNNQPYKDGSLGWRCQFYRSKGCKSSCNTIGDHLQRNPDEHNHSPLKREEFEILHLKHKIKKRSKEETSLSIGKIYREEVGRMCREKGVKITQETVKMIPKYANIYKGAYAQRRLNHPKYPITTKEISLPLEYTITN
;
A
#
# COMPACT_ATOMS: atom_id res chain seq x y z
N MET A 1 3.59 -2.07 6.74
CA MET A 1 3.65 -0.95 7.70
C MET A 1 2.95 -1.46 8.95
N SER A 2 3.52 -1.20 10.11
CA SER A 2 3.02 -1.72 11.39
C SER A 2 2.98 -0.61 12.43
N ARG A 3 2.00 -0.69 13.34
CA ARG A 3 1.87 0.21 14.49
C ARG A 3 2.58 -0.40 15.69
N VAL A 4 3.41 0.39 16.36
CA VAL A 4 3.98 0.04 17.66
C VAL A 4 3.76 1.24 18.57
N GLY A 5 2.90 1.09 19.58
CA GLY A 5 2.40 2.22 20.36
C GLY A 5 1.68 3.24 19.47
N ASP A 6 2.08 4.51 19.55
CA ASP A 6 1.50 5.61 18.74
C ASP A 6 2.39 6.04 17.56
N PHE A 7 3.32 5.16 17.19
CA PHE A 7 4.26 5.38 16.10
C PHE A 7 4.08 4.36 14.99
N LEU A 8 4.38 4.81 13.78
CA LEU A 8 4.35 3.98 12.58
C LEU A 8 5.75 3.55 12.19
N PHE A 9 5.89 2.26 11.91
CA PHE A 9 7.11 1.65 11.43
C PHE A 9 6.91 1.03 10.06
N GLN A 10 7.94 1.14 9.23
CA GLN A 10 8.06 0.47 7.95
C GLN A 10 9.16 -0.57 8.02
N ARG A 11 8.95 -1.68 7.31
CA ARG A 11 9.91 -2.76 7.24
C ARG A 11 11.19 -2.26 6.55
N VAL A 12 12.34 -2.59 7.11
CA VAL A 12 13.64 -2.20 6.53
C VAL A 12 13.91 -3.03 5.28
N ASN A 13 13.78 -4.36 5.40
CA ASN A 13 14.00 -5.33 4.33
C ASN A 13 12.84 -6.33 4.25
N ASN A 14 12.59 -6.89 3.06
CA ASN A 14 11.56 -7.92 2.89
C ASN A 14 11.99 -9.30 3.42
N GLN A 15 13.30 -9.53 3.59
CA GLN A 15 13.84 -10.78 4.12
C GLN A 15 14.06 -10.68 5.65
N PRO A 16 13.80 -11.75 6.41
CA PRO A 16 14.19 -11.83 7.81
C PRO A 16 15.71 -11.86 7.97
N TYR A 17 16.19 -11.48 9.15
CA TYR A 17 17.58 -11.70 9.57
C TYR A 17 17.85 -13.20 9.81
N LYS A 18 19.12 -13.55 10.03
CA LYS A 18 19.55 -14.96 10.25
C LYS A 18 18.86 -15.61 11.46
N ASP A 19 18.49 -14.80 12.45
CA ASP A 19 17.77 -15.22 13.65
C ASP A 19 16.23 -15.27 13.47
N GLY A 20 15.74 -15.04 12.25
CA GLY A 20 14.31 -15.00 11.93
C GLY A 20 13.62 -13.68 12.27
N SER A 21 14.33 -12.70 12.84
CA SER A 21 13.75 -11.41 13.18
C SER A 21 13.50 -10.52 11.96
N LEU A 22 12.52 -9.63 12.06
CA LEU A 22 12.18 -8.63 11.06
C LEU A 22 12.57 -7.25 11.56
N GLY A 23 13.39 -6.55 10.79
CA GLY A 23 13.79 -5.17 11.08
C GLY A 23 12.74 -4.16 10.66
N TRP A 24 12.44 -3.22 11.57
CA TRP A 24 11.52 -2.12 11.37
C TRP A 24 12.19 -0.80 11.70
N ARG A 25 11.85 0.25 10.97
CA ARG A 25 12.31 1.62 11.24
C ARG A 25 11.14 2.58 11.21
N CYS A 26 11.27 3.71 11.90
CA CYS A 26 10.26 4.75 11.88
C CYS A 26 9.88 5.15 10.44
N GLN A 27 8.59 5.34 10.19
CA GLN A 27 8.05 5.83 8.92
C GLN A 27 8.67 7.18 8.53
N PHE A 28 9.02 8.02 9.52
CA PHE A 28 9.59 9.35 9.32
C PHE A 28 11.13 9.39 9.31
N TYR A 29 11.80 8.24 9.21
CA TYR A 29 13.26 8.16 9.14
C TYR A 29 13.85 9.11 8.07
N ARG A 30 13.25 9.14 6.87
CA ARG A 30 13.74 10.00 5.77
C ARG A 30 13.26 11.44 5.86
N SER A 31 12.04 11.67 6.34
CA SER A 31 11.41 13.00 6.30
C SER A 31 11.71 13.86 7.52
N LYS A 32 11.97 13.23 8.68
CA LYS A 32 12.26 13.91 9.96
C LYS A 32 13.59 13.48 10.57
N GLY A 33 14.38 12.65 9.88
CA GLY A 33 15.64 12.12 10.41
C GLY A 33 15.48 11.20 11.63
N CYS A 34 14.28 10.66 11.87
CA CYS A 34 14.01 9.84 13.05
C CYS A 34 14.78 8.53 13.01
N LYS A 35 15.62 8.26 14.01
CA LYS A 35 16.47 7.06 14.05
C LYS A 35 15.84 5.86 14.77
N SER A 36 14.64 6.03 15.33
CA SER A 36 13.96 4.95 16.06
C SER A 36 13.74 3.71 15.19
N SER A 37 14.16 2.57 15.72
CA SER A 37 14.11 1.26 15.08
C SER A 37 13.70 0.18 16.06
N CYS A 38 13.10 -0.90 15.56
CA CYS A 38 12.72 -2.04 16.39
C CYS A 38 12.74 -3.34 15.57
N ASN A 39 12.75 -4.48 16.27
CA ASN A 39 12.73 -5.80 15.65
C ASN A 39 11.56 -6.62 16.19
N THR A 40 10.96 -7.45 15.33
CA THR A 40 9.94 -8.43 15.74
C THR A 40 10.35 -9.85 15.35
N ILE A 41 9.99 -10.85 16.15
CA ILE A 41 10.07 -12.27 15.80
C ILE A 41 8.65 -12.83 15.90
N GLY A 42 8.11 -13.31 14.78
CA GLY A 42 6.67 -13.61 14.69
C GLY A 42 5.84 -12.37 15.02
N ASP A 43 4.93 -12.51 15.97
CA ASP A 43 4.05 -11.44 16.45
C ASP A 43 4.59 -10.69 17.68
N HIS A 44 5.81 -11.03 18.14
CA HIS A 44 6.40 -10.44 19.35
C HIS A 44 7.43 -9.38 19.03
N LEU A 45 7.39 -8.27 19.78
CA LEU A 45 8.40 -7.22 19.72
C LEU A 45 9.63 -7.66 20.53
N GLN A 46 10.76 -7.83 19.86
CA GLN A 46 12.02 -8.29 20.48
C GLN A 46 12.82 -7.13 21.08
N ARG A 47 12.78 -5.97 20.41
CA ARG A 47 13.48 -4.75 20.85
C ARG A 47 12.50 -3.59 20.89
N ASN A 48 12.42 -2.93 22.05
CA ASN A 48 11.64 -1.71 22.18
C ASN A 48 12.18 -0.61 21.25
N PRO A 49 11.30 0.18 20.63
CA PRO A 49 11.72 1.27 19.77
C PRO A 49 12.55 2.30 20.56
N ASP A 50 13.63 2.78 19.95
CA ASP A 50 14.41 3.88 20.51
C ASP A 50 13.57 5.17 20.54
N GLU A 51 14.05 6.20 21.25
CA GLU A 51 13.36 7.49 21.36
C GLU A 51 13.08 8.13 19.99
N HIS A 52 11.87 8.66 19.84
CA HIS A 52 11.46 9.37 18.64
C HIS A 52 11.77 10.86 18.76
N ASN A 53 12.38 11.44 17.73
CA ASN A 53 12.62 12.89 17.64
C ASN A 53 11.41 13.68 17.14
N HIS A 54 10.20 13.13 17.23
CA HIS A 54 8.98 13.77 16.80
C HIS A 54 7.81 13.29 17.66
N SER A 55 6.79 14.14 17.77
CA SER A 55 5.56 13.77 18.47
C SER A 55 4.89 12.53 17.86
N PRO A 56 4.15 11.76 18.67
CA PRO A 56 3.26 10.72 18.20
C PRO A 56 2.28 11.23 17.14
N LEU A 57 1.81 10.32 16.28
CA LEU A 57 0.81 10.68 15.27
C LEU A 57 -0.57 10.79 15.91
N LYS A 58 -1.36 11.76 15.43
CA LYS A 58 -2.78 11.80 15.73
C LYS A 58 -3.48 10.63 15.04
N ARG A 59 -4.64 10.23 15.59
CA ARG A 59 -5.44 9.11 15.06
C ARG A 59 -5.81 9.31 13.60
N GLU A 60 -6.16 10.52 13.20
CA GLU A 60 -6.54 10.87 11.84
C GLU A 60 -5.36 10.73 10.86
N GLU A 61 -4.18 11.19 11.27
CA GLU A 61 -2.95 11.09 10.46
C GLU A 61 -2.59 9.63 10.22
N PHE A 62 -2.78 8.79 11.24
CA PHE A 62 -2.55 7.36 11.17
C PHE A 62 -3.46 6.69 10.13
N GLU A 63 -4.75 7.00 10.14
CA GLU A 63 -5.71 6.46 9.17
C GLU A 63 -5.40 6.91 7.74
N ILE A 64 -4.97 8.15 7.54
CA ILE A 64 -4.58 8.68 6.22
C ILE A 64 -3.30 7.99 5.70
N LEU A 65 -2.33 7.73 6.55
CA LEU A 65 -1.13 6.98 6.16
C LEU A 65 -1.46 5.51 5.82
N HIS A 66 -2.41 4.91 6.52
CA HIS A 66 -2.93 3.59 6.18
C HIS A 66 -3.75 3.57 4.89
N LEU A 67 -4.52 4.62 4.61
CA LEU A 67 -5.34 4.74 3.40
C LEU A 67 -4.51 4.51 2.14
N LYS A 68 -3.33 5.13 2.04
CA LYS A 68 -2.40 4.93 0.91
C LYS A 68 -2.02 3.46 0.73
N HIS A 69 -1.74 2.76 1.82
CA HIS A 69 -1.36 1.34 1.79
C HIS A 69 -2.55 0.45 1.41
N LYS A 70 -3.73 0.70 1.99
CA LYS A 70 -4.97 -0.04 1.68
C LYS A 70 -5.33 0.08 0.20
N ILE A 71 -5.36 1.31 -0.34
CA ILE A 71 -5.68 1.52 -1.75
C ILE A 71 -4.67 0.80 -2.64
N LYS A 72 -3.36 0.91 -2.35
CA LYS A 72 -2.33 0.22 -3.13
C LYS A 72 -2.47 -1.30 -3.06
N LYS A 73 -2.74 -1.86 -1.89
CA LYS A 73 -2.94 -3.31 -1.69
C LYS A 73 -4.16 -3.78 -2.48
N ARG A 74 -5.32 -3.16 -2.23
CA ARG A 74 -6.59 -3.52 -2.88
C ARG A 74 -6.55 -3.32 -4.38
N SER A 75 -5.87 -2.28 -4.88
CA SER A 75 -5.70 -2.09 -6.32
C SER A 75 -4.89 -3.19 -7.01
N LYS A 76 -4.01 -3.88 -6.28
CA LYS A 76 -3.25 -5.04 -6.80
C LYS A 76 -4.08 -6.31 -6.78
N GLU A 77 -4.83 -6.53 -5.71
CA GLU A 77 -5.59 -7.75 -5.46
C GLU A 77 -6.91 -7.78 -6.25
N GLU A 78 -7.62 -6.66 -6.32
CA GLU A 78 -8.95 -6.57 -6.92
C GLU A 78 -8.86 -5.92 -8.31
N THR A 79 -8.53 -6.71 -9.32
CA THR A 79 -8.38 -6.24 -10.71
C THR A 79 -9.72 -5.96 -11.42
N SER A 80 -10.81 -6.56 -10.93
CA SER A 80 -12.18 -6.40 -11.46
C SER A 80 -12.73 -4.97 -11.31
N LEU A 81 -12.32 -4.24 -10.26
CA LEU A 81 -12.73 -2.85 -10.06
C LEU A 81 -11.73 -1.88 -10.66
N SER A 82 -12.21 -0.74 -11.15
CA SER A 82 -11.33 0.35 -11.57
C SER A 82 -10.60 0.95 -10.36
N ILE A 83 -9.35 1.38 -10.55
CA ILE A 83 -8.54 2.00 -9.49
C ILE A 83 -9.24 3.24 -8.91
N GLY A 84 -9.97 4.00 -9.75
CA GLY A 84 -10.78 5.14 -9.33
C GLY A 84 -11.92 4.76 -8.39
N LYS A 85 -12.60 3.63 -8.64
CA LYS A 85 -13.64 3.12 -7.74
C LYS A 85 -13.04 2.69 -6.40
N ILE A 86 -11.96 1.92 -6.40
CA ILE A 86 -11.25 1.51 -5.18
C ILE A 86 -10.82 2.74 -4.36
N TYR A 87 -10.23 3.75 -5.01
CA TYR A 87 -9.81 4.97 -4.34
C TYR A 87 -10.96 5.68 -3.62
N ARG A 88 -12.10 5.90 -4.32
CA ARG A 88 -13.27 6.58 -3.73
C ARG A 88 -13.87 5.78 -2.60
N GLU A 89 -13.96 4.46 -2.74
CA GLU A 89 -14.51 3.58 -1.71
C GLU A 89 -13.65 3.59 -0.45
N GLU A 90 -12.32 3.48 -0.56
CA GLU A 90 -11.43 3.49 0.60
C GLU A 90 -11.40 4.86 1.30
N VAL A 91 -11.42 5.96 0.55
CA VAL A 91 -11.55 7.31 1.12
C VAL A 91 -12.88 7.44 1.86
N GLY A 92 -13.98 7.02 1.24
CA GLY A 92 -15.31 7.04 1.86
C GLY A 92 -15.40 6.15 3.09
N ARG A 93 -14.75 4.98 3.07
CA ARG A 93 -14.65 4.05 4.19
C ARG A 93 -13.93 4.69 5.37
N MET A 94 -12.80 5.34 5.13
CA MET A 94 -12.06 6.10 6.16
C MET A 94 -12.95 7.17 6.81
N CYS A 95 -13.73 7.90 6.02
CA CYS A 95 -14.60 8.95 6.56
C CYS A 95 -15.76 8.35 7.39
N ARG A 96 -16.45 7.34 6.87
CA ARG A 96 -17.64 6.74 7.52
C ARG A 96 -17.30 5.86 8.71
N GLU A 97 -16.34 4.95 8.56
CA GLU A 97 -16.04 3.95 9.59
C GLU A 97 -15.06 4.46 10.64
N LYS A 98 -14.13 5.33 10.27
CA LYS A 98 -13.09 5.85 11.18
C LYS A 98 -13.39 7.25 11.69
N GLY A 99 -14.45 7.89 11.18
CA GLY A 99 -14.87 9.22 11.60
C GLY A 99 -13.88 10.33 11.23
N VAL A 100 -13.00 10.10 10.25
CA VAL A 100 -12.02 11.10 9.82
C VAL A 100 -12.74 12.21 9.07
N LYS A 101 -12.70 13.44 9.61
CA LYS A 101 -13.27 14.62 8.95
C LYS A 101 -12.31 15.13 7.88
N ILE A 102 -12.83 15.40 6.69
CA ILE A 102 -12.05 15.99 5.59
C ILE A 102 -11.98 17.51 5.80
N THR A 103 -10.91 17.99 6.42
CA THR A 103 -10.52 19.42 6.49
C THR A 103 -9.46 19.77 5.44
N GLN A 104 -9.16 21.06 5.24
CA GLN A 104 -8.12 21.50 4.30
C GLN A 104 -6.74 20.88 4.60
N GLU A 105 -6.40 20.67 5.88
CA GLU A 105 -5.17 20.04 6.32
C GLU A 105 -5.14 18.56 5.96
N THR A 106 -6.23 17.84 6.23
CA THR A 106 -6.32 16.41 5.92
C THR A 106 -6.29 16.13 4.42
N VAL A 107 -6.91 17.00 3.60
CA VAL A 107 -6.88 16.90 2.13
C VAL A 107 -5.45 16.91 1.59
N LYS A 108 -4.57 17.73 2.19
CA LYS A 108 -3.15 17.79 1.80
C LYS A 108 -2.42 16.47 2.09
N MET A 109 -2.84 15.73 3.12
CA MET A 109 -2.25 14.45 3.51
C MET A 109 -2.82 13.27 2.73
N ILE A 110 -4.07 13.37 2.24
CA ILE A 110 -4.70 12.33 1.44
C ILE A 110 -3.85 12.08 0.17
N PRO A 111 -3.50 10.81 -0.12
CA PRO A 111 -2.67 10.50 -1.27
C PRO A 111 -3.37 10.92 -2.56
N LYS A 112 -2.76 11.84 -3.33
CA LYS A 112 -3.31 12.27 -4.62
C LYS A 112 -3.62 11.07 -5.53
N TYR A 113 -4.84 11.01 -6.04
CA TYR A 113 -5.30 9.94 -6.93
C TYR A 113 -4.34 9.66 -8.08
N ALA A 114 -3.84 10.70 -8.76
CA ALA A 114 -2.92 10.56 -9.88
C ALA A 114 -1.64 9.75 -9.53
N ASN A 115 -1.11 9.92 -8.31
CA ASN A 115 0.08 9.21 -7.85
C ASN A 115 -0.22 7.73 -7.55
N ILE A 116 -1.42 7.44 -7.06
CA ILE A 116 -1.88 6.07 -6.84
C ILE A 116 -2.15 5.37 -8.16
N TYR A 117 -2.88 6.04 -9.07
CA TYR A 117 -3.27 5.52 -10.36
C TYR A 117 -2.06 5.04 -11.17
N LYS A 118 -1.04 5.90 -11.34
CA LYS A 118 0.17 5.54 -12.10
C LYS A 118 0.84 4.26 -11.57
N GLY A 119 1.03 4.18 -10.25
CA GLY A 119 1.71 3.03 -9.63
C GLY A 119 0.88 1.75 -9.64
N ALA A 120 -0.42 1.85 -9.34
CA ALA A 120 -1.32 0.71 -9.34
C ALA A 120 -1.58 0.17 -10.75
N TYR A 121 -1.76 1.05 -11.73
CA TYR A 121 -1.98 0.67 -13.12
C TYR A 121 -0.77 -0.05 -13.71
N ALA A 122 0.45 0.47 -13.48
CA ALA A 122 1.68 -0.17 -13.93
C ALA A 122 1.83 -1.60 -13.36
N GLN A 123 1.45 -1.79 -12.10
CA GLN A 123 1.47 -3.11 -11.46
C GLN A 123 0.43 -4.06 -12.05
N ARG A 124 -0.81 -3.61 -12.28
CA ARG A 124 -1.82 -4.44 -12.97
C ARG A 124 -1.32 -4.89 -14.33
N ARG A 125 -0.74 -3.98 -15.11
CA ARG A 125 -0.19 -4.32 -16.44
C ARG A 125 0.90 -5.39 -16.39
N LEU A 126 1.72 -5.43 -15.33
CA LEU A 126 2.72 -6.49 -15.15
C LEU A 126 2.09 -7.85 -14.81
N ASN A 127 0.93 -7.86 -14.16
CA ASN A 127 0.24 -9.07 -13.73
C ASN A 127 -0.77 -9.60 -14.76
N HIS A 128 -1.17 -8.79 -15.75
CA HIS A 128 -2.04 -9.25 -16.82
C HIS A 128 -1.21 -10.03 -17.86
N PRO A 129 -1.75 -11.15 -18.38
CA PRO A 129 -1.14 -11.83 -19.52
C PRO A 129 -1.00 -10.84 -20.68
N LYS A 130 0.11 -10.94 -21.41
CA LYS A 130 0.30 -10.11 -22.61
C LYS A 130 -0.80 -10.47 -23.60
N TYR A 131 -1.57 -9.47 -24.00
CA TYR A 131 -2.52 -9.66 -25.09
C TYR A 131 -1.75 -9.94 -26.38
N PRO A 132 -2.27 -10.82 -27.26
CA PRO A 132 -1.69 -11.01 -28.58
C PRO A 132 -1.65 -9.67 -29.30
N ILE A 133 -0.47 -9.30 -29.80
CA ILE A 133 -0.22 -8.00 -30.43
C ILE A 133 -0.66 -8.08 -31.90
N THR A 134 -0.56 -9.27 -32.49
CA THR A 134 -0.92 -9.53 -33.87
C THR A 134 -2.04 -10.55 -33.96
N THR A 135 -2.82 -10.49 -35.04
CA THR A 135 -3.88 -11.48 -35.33
C THR A 135 -3.34 -12.90 -35.49
N LYS A 136 -2.05 -13.05 -35.82
CA LYS A 136 -1.36 -14.35 -35.94
C LYS A 136 -1.11 -15.04 -34.59
N GLU A 137 -1.10 -14.28 -33.50
CA GLU A 137 -0.92 -14.80 -32.13
C GLU A 137 -2.24 -15.25 -31.49
N ILE A 138 -3.36 -15.03 -32.17
CA ILE A 138 -4.70 -15.45 -31.71
C ILE A 138 -4.95 -16.87 -32.21
N SER A 139 -4.85 -17.86 -31.34
CA SER A 139 -5.33 -19.21 -31.65
C SER A 139 -6.86 -19.22 -31.59
N LEU A 140 -7.51 -19.33 -32.75
CA LEU A 140 -8.96 -19.51 -32.82
C LEU A 140 -9.33 -20.99 -32.59
N PRO A 141 -10.44 -21.29 -31.91
CA PRO A 141 -10.98 -22.65 -31.84
C PRO A 141 -11.23 -23.23 -33.24
N LEU A 142 -11.02 -24.54 -33.39
CA LEU A 142 -11.21 -25.29 -34.66
C LEU A 142 -12.61 -25.13 -35.28
N GLU A 143 -13.59 -24.72 -34.49
CA GLU A 143 -14.97 -24.48 -34.90
C GLU A 143 -15.11 -23.26 -35.85
N TYR A 144 -14.09 -22.40 -35.90
CA TYR A 144 -14.06 -21.20 -36.73
C TYR A 144 -13.09 -21.30 -37.92
N THR A 145 -12.39 -22.42 -38.09
CA THR A 145 -11.61 -22.65 -39.32
C THR A 145 -12.55 -23.08 -40.44
N ILE A 146 -12.85 -22.13 -41.34
CA ILE A 146 -13.60 -22.41 -42.57
C ILE A 146 -12.75 -23.38 -43.41
N THR A 147 -13.18 -24.63 -43.51
CA THR A 147 -12.61 -25.62 -44.44
C THR A 147 -13.07 -25.27 -45.85
N ASN A 148 -12.13 -24.89 -46.73
CA ASN A 148 -12.34 -24.79 -48.17
C ASN A 148 -12.30 -26.18 -48.82
#